data_AF-A0A951Z1Q2-F1
#
_entry.id   AF-A0A951Z1Q2-F1
#
_cell.length_a   1.000
_cell.length_b   1.000
_cell.length_c   1.000
_cell.angle_alpha   90.00
_cell.angle_beta   90.00
_cell.angle_gamma   90.00
#
_symmetry.space_group_name_H-M   'P 1'
#
loop_
_entity.id
_entity.type
_entity.pdbx_description
1 polymer ?
#
loop_
_entity_poly.entity_id
_entity_poly.type
_entity_poly.pdbx_seq_one_letter_code
_entity_poly.pdbx_strand_id
1 'polypeptide(L)'
;MMATAGATGRAPQDVQHYLRPGTLQLPAQPPLSLYVHLPWCLRKCPYCDFNSHEMAGGELPEQRYVDALMADLEASLAIVWGREVHSVFIGGGTPSLFSPQAIDRLLADIRARLQLAPDCEVTLEANPGTFERDRFRAFR
;
A
#
# COMPACT_ATOMS: atom_id res chain seq x y z
N MET A 1 9.38 19.25 -52.68
CA MET A 1 9.97 19.03 -51.35
C MET A 1 8.97 18.26 -50.51
N MET A 2 9.05 16.94 -50.52
CA MET A 2 8.26 16.06 -49.65
C MET A 2 9.10 15.81 -48.39
N ALA A 3 8.58 16.19 -47.22
CA ALA A 3 9.08 15.72 -45.94
C ALA A 3 8.02 14.79 -45.35
N THR A 4 8.27 13.49 -45.41
CA THR A 4 7.53 12.46 -44.70
C THR A 4 8.00 12.43 -43.26
N ALA A 5 7.15 12.85 -42.32
CA ALA A 5 7.38 12.61 -40.89
C ALA A 5 7.09 11.14 -40.58
N GLY A 6 8.14 10.41 -40.22
CA GLY A 6 8.04 8.99 -39.84
C GLY A 6 7.33 8.83 -38.51
N ALA A 7 6.27 8.01 -38.51
CA ALA A 7 5.63 7.53 -37.30
C ALA A 7 6.58 6.59 -36.55
N THR A 8 6.98 6.96 -35.33
CA THR A 8 7.72 6.09 -34.42
C THR A 8 6.76 5.13 -33.72
N GLY A 9 6.23 4.16 -34.46
CA GLY A 9 5.50 3.03 -33.88
C GLY A 9 6.48 2.09 -33.17
N ARG A 10 6.51 2.07 -31.83
CA ARG A 10 7.23 1.03 -31.09
C ARG A 10 6.53 -0.30 -31.33
N ALA A 11 7.19 -1.21 -32.04
CA ALA A 11 6.67 -2.56 -32.26
C ALA A 11 6.32 -3.21 -30.91
N PRO A 12 5.22 -3.99 -30.83
CA PRO A 12 4.87 -4.71 -29.62
C PRO A 12 6.02 -5.64 -29.23
N GLN A 13 6.60 -5.40 -28.06
CA GLN A 13 7.69 -6.22 -27.53
C GLN A 13 7.07 -7.46 -26.88
N ASP A 14 7.36 -8.64 -27.46
CA ASP A 14 6.91 -9.94 -26.95
C ASP A 14 7.51 -10.25 -25.56
N VAL A 15 6.85 -11.10 -24.77
CA VAL A 15 7.26 -11.54 -23.43
C VAL A 15 8.72 -12.00 -23.41
N GLN A 16 9.18 -12.66 -24.46
CA GLN A 16 10.59 -13.10 -24.60
C GLN A 16 11.59 -11.94 -24.56
N HIS A 17 11.20 -10.72 -24.94
CA HIS A 17 12.06 -9.53 -24.89
C HIS A 17 12.32 -9.07 -23.45
N TYR A 18 11.31 -9.14 -22.58
CA TYR A 18 11.41 -8.76 -21.17
C TYR A 18 12.08 -9.83 -20.31
N LEU A 19 12.13 -11.08 -20.77
CA LEU A 19 12.80 -12.19 -20.09
C LEU A 19 14.28 -12.37 -20.51
N ARG A 20 14.83 -11.48 -21.36
CA ARG A 20 16.23 -11.60 -21.78
C ARG A 20 17.18 -11.36 -20.61
N PRO A 21 18.18 -12.23 -20.41
CA PRO A 21 19.26 -11.96 -19.47
C PRO A 21 19.95 -10.64 -19.83
N GLY A 22 20.03 -9.72 -18.87
CA GLY A 22 20.59 -8.39 -19.04
C GLY A 22 20.14 -7.46 -17.91
N THR A 23 20.75 -6.28 -17.83
CA THR A 23 20.31 -5.25 -16.88
C THR A 23 18.97 -4.70 -17.36
N LEU A 24 17.90 -4.89 -16.58
CA LEU A 24 16.61 -4.26 -16.83
C LEU A 24 16.81 -2.74 -16.87
N GLN A 25 16.68 -2.14 -18.05
CA GLN A 25 16.75 -0.69 -18.23
C GLN A 25 15.33 -0.14 -18.33
N LEU A 26 14.84 0.41 -17.21
CA LEU A 26 13.59 1.17 -17.22
C LEU A 26 13.89 2.61 -17.69
N PRO A 27 13.16 3.14 -18.68
CA PRO A 27 13.38 4.50 -19.19
C PRO A 27 13.00 5.58 -18.16
N ALA A 28 12.22 5.21 -17.14
CA ALA A 28 11.84 6.03 -16.00
C ALA A 28 11.60 5.12 -14.79
N GLN A 29 11.48 5.72 -13.60
CA GLN A 29 11.07 4.97 -12.42
C GLN A 29 9.64 4.45 -12.60
N PRO A 30 9.31 3.24 -12.10
CA PRO A 30 7.93 2.76 -12.10
C PRO A 30 7.04 3.64 -11.21
N PRO A 31 5.71 3.59 -11.35
CA PRO A 31 4.78 4.23 -10.41
C PRO A 31 5.06 3.82 -8.97
N LEU A 32 4.84 4.73 -8.01
CA LEU A 32 5.02 4.46 -6.58
C LEU A 32 3.67 4.08 -5.95
N SER A 33 3.70 3.03 -5.13
CA SER A 33 2.58 2.58 -4.31
C SER A 33 3.05 2.39 -2.87
N LEU A 34 2.17 2.64 -1.91
CA LEU A 34 2.42 2.47 -0.49
C LEU A 34 1.71 1.20 0.01
N TYR A 35 2.47 0.30 0.63
CA TYR A 35 1.92 -0.82 1.39
C TYR A 35 2.06 -0.53 2.87
N VAL A 36 0.96 -0.62 3.62
CA VAL A 36 0.94 -0.47 5.07
C VAL A 36 0.59 -1.81 5.71
N HIS A 37 1.46 -2.28 6.59
CA HIS A 37 1.32 -3.58 7.24
C HIS A 37 0.73 -3.43 8.65
N LEU A 38 -0.42 -4.04 8.90
CA LEU A 38 -1.05 -4.13 10.24
C LEU A 38 -1.08 -5.61 10.69
N PRO A 39 -0.17 -6.06 11.57
CA PRO A 39 0.14 -7.47 11.77
C PRO A 39 -0.78 -8.19 12.77
N TRP A 40 -1.96 -7.71 13.11
CA TRP A 40 -2.80 -8.35 14.14
C TRP A 40 -3.96 -9.15 13.56
N CYS A 41 -4.20 -10.33 14.12
CA CYS A 41 -5.36 -11.17 13.86
C CYS A 41 -6.07 -11.50 15.18
N LEU A 42 -7.38 -11.77 15.14
CA LEU A 42 -8.10 -12.32 16.30
C LEU A 42 -7.55 -13.67 16.74
N ARG A 43 -7.14 -14.48 15.75
CA ARG A 43 -6.49 -15.77 15.93
C ARG A 43 -5.53 -15.99 14.76
N LYS A 44 -4.35 -16.53 15.03
CA LYS A 44 -3.46 -16.94 13.94
C LYS A 44 -3.96 -18.25 13.33
N CYS A 45 -4.27 -18.24 12.04
CA CYS A 45 -4.71 -19.46 11.35
C CYS A 45 -3.55 -20.48 11.28
N PRO A 46 -3.81 -21.80 11.44
CA PRO A 46 -2.74 -22.82 11.42
C PRO A 46 -1.94 -22.89 10.11
N TYR A 47 -2.53 -22.39 9.02
CA TYR A 47 -1.92 -22.33 7.69
C TYR A 47 -1.27 -20.98 7.37
N CYS A 48 -1.41 -19.98 8.25
CA CYS A 48 -0.97 -18.61 7.96
C CYS A 48 0.54 -18.48 8.16
N ASP A 49 1.27 -18.25 7.06
CA ASP A 49 2.69 -17.93 7.03
C ASP A 49 2.97 -16.42 6.96
N PHE A 50 1.93 -15.59 6.85
CA PHE A 50 2.07 -14.14 6.91
C PHE A 50 2.65 -13.69 8.27
N ASN A 51 3.40 -12.59 8.21
CA ASN A 51 3.82 -11.88 9.41
C ASN A 51 2.58 -11.32 10.12
N SER A 52 2.10 -12.09 11.09
CA SER A 52 0.88 -11.81 11.82
C SER A 52 0.96 -12.39 13.23
N HIS A 53 0.26 -11.74 14.14
CA HIS A 53 0.27 -11.98 15.57
C HIS A 53 -1.17 -12.10 16.08
N GLU A 54 -1.39 -13.10 16.93
CA GLU A 54 -2.67 -13.22 17.64
C GLU A 54 -2.77 -12.11 18.68
N MET A 55 -3.92 -11.44 18.72
CA MET A 55 -4.25 -10.49 19.76
C MET A 55 -4.49 -11.25 21.07
N ALA A 56 -3.49 -11.27 21.95
CA ALA A 56 -3.54 -11.98 23.23
C ALA A 56 -4.41 -11.24 24.26
N GLY A 57 -5.74 -11.26 24.06
CA GLY A 57 -6.76 -10.86 25.04
C GLY A 57 -6.73 -9.40 25.54
N GLY A 58 -5.85 -8.55 25.01
CA GLY A 58 -5.73 -7.14 25.34
C GLY A 58 -6.16 -6.22 24.20
N GLU A 59 -6.22 -4.92 24.46
CA GLU A 59 -6.47 -3.89 23.45
C GLU A 59 -5.32 -3.82 22.45
N LEU A 60 -5.64 -3.54 21.18
CA LEU A 60 -4.64 -3.27 20.18
C LEU A 60 -3.88 -1.98 20.54
N PRO A 61 -2.54 -1.97 20.45
CA PRO A 61 -1.74 -0.77 20.71
C PRO A 61 -1.79 0.18 19.49
N GLU A 62 -3.00 0.52 19.03
CA GLU A 62 -3.24 1.21 17.75
C GLU A 62 -2.45 2.50 17.63
N GLN A 63 -2.55 3.38 18.64
CA GLN A 63 -1.87 4.68 18.64
C GLN A 63 -0.36 4.53 18.55
N ARG A 64 0.22 3.72 19.45
CA ARG A 64 1.65 3.44 19.49
C ARG A 64 2.15 2.82 18.18
N TYR A 65 1.33 1.99 17.54
CA TYR A 65 1.71 1.38 16.28
C TYR A 65 1.62 2.35 15.11
N VAL A 66 0.58 3.19 15.04
CA VAL A 66 0.50 4.26 14.04
C VAL A 66 1.68 5.22 14.20
N ASP A 67 2.08 5.56 15.42
CA ASP A 67 3.28 6.38 15.66
C ASP A 67 4.54 5.72 15.12
N ALA A 68 4.70 4.42 15.34
CA ALA A 68 5.83 3.66 14.81
C ALA A 68 5.83 3.60 13.27
N LEU A 69 4.67 3.42 12.64
CA LEU A 69 4.51 3.46 11.19
C LEU A 69 4.89 4.84 10.62
N MET A 70 4.51 5.93 11.31
CA MET A 70 4.87 7.27 10.86
C MET A 70 6.36 7.55 11.02
N ALA A 71 7.00 7.06 12.09
CA ALA A 71 8.45 7.14 12.23
C ALA A 71 9.20 6.37 11.12
N ASP A 72 8.71 5.19 10.76
CA ASP A 72 9.25 4.39 9.64
C ASP A 72 9.07 5.09 8.28
N LEU A 73 7.88 5.66 8.05
CA LEU A 73 7.61 6.47 6.87
C LEU A 73 8.52 7.69 6.79
N GLU A 74 8.68 8.43 7.90
CA GLU A 74 9.55 9.61 7.99
C GLU A 74 11.01 9.29 7.64
N ALA A 75 11.53 8.16 8.15
CA ALA A 75 12.87 7.68 7.79
C ALA A 75 13.00 7.36 6.29
N SER A 76 11.89 6.98 5.64
CA SER A 76 11.83 6.62 4.23
C SER A 76 11.61 7.83 3.29
N LEU A 77 11.22 9.01 3.80
CA LEU A 77 10.85 10.15 2.95
C LEU A 77 11.97 10.61 2.01
N ALA A 78 13.23 10.53 2.45
CA ALA A 78 14.38 10.97 1.67
C ALA A 78 14.56 10.17 0.36
N ILE A 79 14.15 8.89 0.33
CA ILE A 79 14.34 8.02 -0.84
C ILE A 79 13.15 8.04 -1.81
N VAL A 80 12.01 8.61 -1.41
CA VAL A 80 10.79 8.72 -2.24
C VAL A 80 10.37 10.17 -2.51
N TRP A 81 11.15 11.14 -2.05
CA TRP A 81 10.80 12.56 -2.13
C TRP A 81 10.44 13.00 -3.55
N GLY A 82 9.36 13.77 -3.69
CA GLY A 82 8.86 14.30 -4.96
C GLY A 82 8.21 13.26 -5.89
N ARG A 83 8.05 12.01 -5.45
CA ARG A 83 7.28 10.99 -6.17
C ARG A 83 5.85 10.99 -5.68
N GLU A 84 4.92 10.99 -6.63
CA GLU A 84 3.49 10.82 -6.37
C GLU A 84 3.18 9.35 -6.09
N VAL A 85 2.31 9.11 -5.10
CA VAL A 85 1.80 7.78 -4.74
C VAL A 85 0.43 7.59 -5.38
N HIS A 86 0.29 6.52 -6.17
CA HIS A 86 -0.94 6.23 -6.93
C HIS A 86 -1.87 5.24 -6.22
N SER A 87 -1.36 4.44 -5.29
CA SER A 87 -2.18 3.54 -4.49
C SER A 87 -1.63 3.33 -3.09
N VAL A 88 -2.54 3.14 -2.15
CA VAL A 88 -2.27 2.74 -0.77
C VAL A 88 -3.01 1.43 -0.51
N PHE A 89 -2.28 0.38 -0.14
CA PHE A 89 -2.84 -0.91 0.24
C PHE A 89 -2.55 -1.17 1.71
N ILE A 90 -3.59 -1.40 2.51
CA ILE A 90 -3.48 -1.70 3.94
C ILE A 90 -3.81 -3.18 4.14
N GLY A 91 -2.80 -3.97 4.54
CA GLY A 91 -2.91 -5.42 4.66
C GLY A 91 -2.11 -6.00 5.82
N GLY A 92 -1.96 -7.32 5.85
CA GLY A 92 -1.07 -8.02 6.77
C GLY A 92 -1.78 -9.10 7.57
N GLY A 93 -2.20 -8.76 8.79
CA GLY A 93 -3.06 -9.62 9.60
C GLY A 93 -4.52 -9.42 9.24
N THR A 94 -5.21 -8.58 10.00
CA THR A 94 -6.61 -8.22 9.78
C THR A 94 -6.77 -6.72 10.07
N PRO A 95 -6.43 -5.84 9.10
CA PRO A 95 -6.52 -4.39 9.26
C PRO A 95 -7.85 -3.87 9.79
N SER A 96 -8.96 -4.51 9.43
CA SER A 96 -10.32 -4.20 9.91
C SER A 96 -10.52 -4.34 11.43
N LEU A 97 -9.56 -4.92 12.15
CA LEU A 97 -9.53 -4.92 13.62
C LEU A 97 -9.21 -3.54 14.21
N PHE A 98 -8.45 -2.70 13.49
CA PHE A 98 -8.17 -1.34 13.93
C PHE A 98 -9.46 -0.51 13.94
N SER A 99 -9.55 0.41 14.90
CA SER A 99 -10.65 1.35 14.97
C SER A 99 -10.70 2.26 13.72
N PRO A 100 -11.90 2.70 13.30
CA PRO A 100 -12.02 3.70 12.24
C PRO A 100 -11.21 4.97 12.52
N GLN A 101 -11.13 5.38 13.79
CA GLN A 101 -10.36 6.55 14.21
C GLN A 101 -8.85 6.35 13.99
N ALA A 102 -8.32 5.15 14.24
CA ALA A 102 -6.91 4.86 13.99
C ALA A 102 -6.60 4.80 12.48
N ILE A 103 -7.50 4.24 11.67
CA ILE A 103 -7.34 4.23 10.20
C ILE A 103 -7.45 5.64 9.62
N ASP A 104 -8.39 6.45 10.08
CA ASP A 104 -8.51 7.86 9.67
C ASP A 104 -7.25 8.65 10.00
N ARG A 105 -6.75 8.52 11.24
CA ARG A 105 -5.48 9.12 11.65
C ARG A 105 -4.32 8.68 10.76
N LEU A 106 -4.18 7.38 10.53
CA LEU A 106 -3.12 6.82 9.68
C LEU A 106 -3.15 7.45 8.27
N LEU A 107 -4.33 7.52 7.66
CA LEU A 107 -4.48 8.10 6.31
C LEU A 107 -4.23 9.61 6.30
N ALA A 108 -4.68 10.34 7.32
CA ALA A 108 -4.41 11.76 7.47
C ALA A 108 -2.91 12.03 7.60
N ASP A 109 -2.21 11.26 8.45
CA ASP A 109 -0.78 11.40 8.67
C ASP A 109 0.05 11.03 7.43
N ILE A 110 -0.39 10.03 6.65
CA ILE A 110 0.18 9.69 5.34
C ILE A 110 0.02 10.85 4.37
N ARG A 111 -1.19 11.41 4.22
CA ARG A 111 -1.48 12.55 3.33
C ARG A 111 -0.70 13.80 3.69
N ALA A 112 -0.35 13.99 4.96
CA ALA A 112 0.47 15.10 5.40
C ALA A 112 1.96 14.99 5.00
N ARG A 113 2.44 13.78 4.71
CA ARG A 113 3.87 13.48 4.46
C ARG A 113 4.17 13.09 3.02
N LEU A 114 3.18 12.52 2.31
CA LEU A 114 3.32 12.03 0.95
C LEU A 114 2.35 12.75 0.00
N GLN A 115 2.81 12.98 -1.23
CA GLN A 115 1.93 13.45 -2.31
C GLN A 115 1.13 12.26 -2.85
N LEU A 116 -0.15 12.17 -2.46
CA LEU A 116 -1.08 11.21 -3.05
C LEU A 116 -1.70 11.79 -4.33
N ALA A 117 -1.82 10.97 -5.37
CA ALA A 117 -2.54 11.34 -6.58
C ALA A 117 -4.01 11.69 -6.25
N PRO A 118 -4.66 12.61 -6.99
CA PRO A 118 -6.07 12.96 -6.76
C PRO A 118 -7.03 11.77 -6.85
N ASP A 119 -6.69 10.78 -7.68
CA ASP A 119 -7.41 9.53 -7.89
C ASP A 119 -6.73 8.33 -7.21
N CYS A 120 -5.86 8.59 -6.22
CA CYS A 120 -5.15 7.55 -5.49
C CYS A 120 -6.11 6.49 -4.94
N GLU A 121 -5.92 5.24 -5.35
CA GLU A 121 -6.70 4.12 -4.84
C GLU A 121 -6.28 3.83 -3.39
N VAL A 122 -7.25 3.65 -2.49
CA VAL A 122 -6.99 3.23 -1.11
C VAL A 122 -7.80 1.97 -0.83
N THR A 123 -7.11 0.88 -0.48
CA THR A 123 -7.72 -0.43 -0.21
C THR A 123 -7.29 -0.93 1.16
N LEU A 124 -8.17 -1.69 1.81
CA LEU A 124 -7.95 -2.25 3.13
C LEU A 124 -8.50 -3.67 3.18
N GLU A 125 -7.67 -4.62 3.63
CA GLU A 125 -8.10 -6.01 3.85
C GLU A 125 -9.05 -6.11 5.05
N ALA A 126 -10.15 -6.83 4.87
CA ALA A 126 -11.12 -7.12 5.93
C ALA A 126 -11.47 -8.61 5.95
N ASN A 127 -11.78 -9.15 7.13
CA ASN A 127 -12.06 -10.56 7.36
C ASN A 127 -13.52 -10.77 7.79
N PRO A 128 -14.39 -11.39 6.97
CA PRO A 128 -15.86 -11.31 7.03
C PRO A 128 -16.59 -11.81 8.31
N GLY A 129 -15.90 -12.07 9.43
CA GLY A 129 -16.47 -12.38 10.74
C GLY A 129 -17.42 -11.29 11.29
N THR A 130 -18.32 -11.71 12.17
CA THR A 130 -19.54 -11.00 12.64
C THR A 130 -19.34 -9.64 13.31
N PHE A 131 -18.10 -9.20 13.60
CA PHE A 131 -17.81 -7.91 14.24
C PHE A 131 -17.57 -6.76 13.23
N GLU A 132 -17.53 -7.05 11.92
CA GLU A 132 -17.11 -6.08 10.90
C GLU A 132 -18.25 -5.30 10.23
N ARG A 133 -19.47 -5.85 10.21
CA ARG A 133 -20.59 -5.28 9.42
C ARG A 133 -20.91 -3.83 9.78
N ASP A 134 -20.87 -3.49 11.06
CA ASP A 134 -21.14 -2.13 11.52
C ASP A 134 -19.93 -1.18 11.33
N ARG A 135 -18.71 -1.72 11.28
CA ARG A 135 -17.47 -0.94 11.07
C ARG A 135 -17.27 -0.51 9.62
N PHE A 136 -17.74 -1.29 8.64
CA PHE A 136 -17.58 -0.95 7.23
C PHE A 136 -18.15 0.42 6.83
N ARG A 137 -19.21 0.88 7.50
CA ARG A 137 -19.78 2.22 7.24
C ARG A 137 -18.84 3.35 7.64
N ALA A 138 -17.92 3.10 8.56
CA ALA A 138 -17.01 4.09 9.11
C ALA A 138 -15.67 4.18 8.35
N PHE A 139 -15.40 3.30 7.38
CA PHE A 139 -14.20 3.32 6.53
C PHE A 139 -14.42 4.02 5.18
N ARG A 140 -15.48 4.82 5.06
CA ARG A 140 -15.84 5.53 3.84
C ARG A 140 -15.47 7.00 3.94
#